data_AF-A0A9P9W7P4-F1
#
_entry.id   AF-A0A9P9W7P4-F1
#
_cell.length_a   1.000
_cell.length_b   1.000
_cell.length_c   1.000
_cell.angle_alpha   90.00
_cell.angle_beta   90.00
_cell.angle_gamma   90.00
#
_symmetry.space_group_name_H-M   'P 1'
#
loop_
_entity.id
_entity.type
_entity.pdbx_description
1 polymer ?
#
loop_
_entity_poly.entity_id
_entity_poly.type
_entity_poly.pdbx_seq_one_letter_code
_entity_poly.pdbx_strand_id
1 'polypeptide(L)'
;MLILTLTTVAACVGFYIICRSFGLPHDANETRLIPSSFPIVGHVIGMIRHGSGYYDMISKIYLVNTPSLIASVDCHSDTISFAPYVVQFTKRILEPSRHALDPLANDLLESNGPMELRRETLKVIHDTLAPGKHLRAMTQAMLAAVVSHTKFQDAIERDTMQLFDWTRKIVIRASPDDIYGAEKNPYQDD
;
A
#
# COMPACT_ATOMS: atom_id res chain seq x y z
N MET A 1 -15.82 -25.00 49.25
CA MET A 1 -16.54 -25.00 47.95
C MET A 1 -17.26 -23.70 47.67
N LEU A 2 -18.04 -23.15 48.61
CA LEU A 2 -18.90 -21.97 48.38
C LEU A 2 -18.16 -20.68 47.96
N ILE A 3 -16.96 -20.44 48.50
CA ILE A 3 -16.12 -19.29 48.11
C ILE A 3 -15.59 -19.44 46.68
N LEU A 4 -15.21 -20.67 46.28
CA LEU A 4 -14.70 -20.96 44.94
C LEU A 4 -15.79 -20.80 43.87
N THR A 5 -17.03 -21.20 44.18
CA THR A 5 -18.16 -21.02 43.27
C THR A 5 -18.54 -19.54 43.12
N LEU A 6 -18.45 -18.76 44.19
CA LEU A 6 -18.76 -17.33 44.17
C LEU A 6 -17.75 -16.54 43.32
N THR A 7 -16.46 -16.86 43.44
CA THR A 7 -15.41 -16.20 42.65
C THR A 7 -15.51 -16.56 41.17
N THR A 8 -15.84 -17.80 40.82
CA THR A 8 -16.05 -18.20 39.42
C THR A 8 -17.24 -17.48 38.80
N VAL A 9 -18.36 -17.36 39.52
CA VAL A 9 -19.55 -16.66 39.01
C VAL A 9 -19.27 -15.17 38.82
N ALA A 10 -18.61 -14.52 39.79
CA ALA A 10 -18.23 -13.13 39.68
C ALA A 10 -17.29 -12.87 38.49
N ALA A 11 -16.34 -13.77 38.23
CA ALA A 11 -15.46 -13.69 37.07
C ALA A 11 -16.22 -13.84 35.74
N CYS A 12 -17.15 -14.80 35.64
CA CYS A 12 -17.98 -14.99 34.44
C CYS A 12 -18.89 -13.78 34.16
N VAL A 13 -19.50 -13.20 35.21
CA VAL A 13 -20.36 -12.01 35.08
C VAL A 13 -19.52 -10.80 34.69
N GLY A 14 -18.35 -10.60 35.32
CA GLY A 14 -17.42 -9.54 34.94
C GLY A 14 -16.96 -9.66 33.48
N PHE A 15 -16.61 -10.87 33.04
CA PHE A 15 -16.24 -11.14 31.66
C PHE A 15 -17.39 -10.88 30.68
N TYR A 16 -18.62 -11.28 31.02
CA TYR A 16 -19.82 -11.00 30.21
C TYR A 16 -20.09 -9.50 30.07
N ILE A 17 -19.99 -8.75 31.17
CA ILE A 17 -20.17 -7.28 31.16
C ILE A 17 -19.10 -6.61 30.30
N ILE A 18 -17.83 -7.04 30.42
CA ILE A 18 -16.73 -6.55 29.58
C ILE A 18 -17.03 -6.85 28.11
N CYS A 19 -17.35 -8.09 27.74
CA CYS A 19 -17.64 -8.46 26.36
C CYS A 19 -18.83 -7.67 25.77
N ARG A 20 -19.86 -7.41 26.56
CA ARG A 20 -21.03 -6.63 26.14
C ARG A 20 -20.71 -5.14 26.00
N SER A 21 -19.94 -4.57 26.92
CA SER A 21 -19.56 -3.16 26.88
C SER A 21 -18.57 -2.82 25.77
N PHE A 22 -17.75 -3.80 25.35
CA PHE A 22 -16.82 -3.68 24.22
C PHE A 22 -17.42 -4.20 22.88
N GLY A 23 -18.68 -4.63 22.87
CA GLY A 23 -19.37 -5.02 21.65
C GLY A 23 -19.58 -3.81 20.75
N LEU A 24 -19.04 -3.83 19.53
CA LEU A 24 -19.22 -2.75 18.56
C LEU A 24 -20.71 -2.68 18.16
N PRO A 25 -21.36 -1.50 18.24
CA PRO A 25 -22.68 -1.32 17.63
C PRO A 25 -22.56 -1.57 16.13
N HIS A 26 -23.47 -2.39 15.59
CA HIS A 26 -23.48 -2.79 14.19
C HIS A 26 -24.82 -2.39 13.57
N ASP A 27 -24.78 -1.65 12.47
CA ASP A 27 -25.98 -1.30 11.70
C ASP A 27 -26.42 -2.52 10.88
N ALA A 28 -27.73 -2.75 10.77
CA ALA A 28 -28.29 -3.84 9.97
C ALA A 28 -28.02 -3.66 8.46
N ASN A 29 -27.72 -2.43 8.01
CA ASN A 29 -27.34 -2.12 6.63
C ASN A 29 -25.84 -2.27 6.36
N GLU A 30 -25.01 -2.46 7.39
CA GLU A 30 -23.59 -2.71 7.22
C GLU A 30 -23.32 -4.16 6.81
N THR A 31 -22.20 -4.38 6.12
CA THR A 31 -21.77 -5.74 5.76
C THR A 31 -21.45 -6.54 7.02
N ARG A 32 -21.74 -7.85 7.00
CA ARG A 32 -21.59 -8.74 8.16
C ARG A 32 -20.21 -8.61 8.82
N LEU A 33 -20.19 -8.19 10.09
CA LEU A 33 -18.97 -8.16 10.89
C LEU A 33 -18.49 -9.59 11.19
N ILE A 34 -17.17 -9.77 11.14
CA ILE A 34 -16.54 -11.02 11.52
C ILE A 34 -16.26 -10.94 13.03
N PRO A 35 -16.80 -11.87 13.84
CA PRO A 35 -16.68 -11.78 15.27
C PRO A 35 -15.22 -11.99 15.69
N SER A 36 -14.71 -11.11 16.55
CA SER A 36 -13.40 -11.30 17.17
C SER A 36 -13.50 -12.28 18.34
N SER A 37 -12.50 -13.17 18.48
CA SER A 37 -12.49 -14.15 19.59
C SER A 37 -12.16 -13.51 20.94
N PHE A 38 -11.51 -12.34 20.96
CA PHE A 38 -11.16 -11.61 22.18
C PHE A 38 -11.48 -10.12 22.06
N PRO A 39 -12.25 -9.51 22.98
CA PRO A 39 -12.73 -8.14 22.84
C PRO A 39 -11.62 -7.07 22.98
N ILE A 40 -10.51 -7.35 23.67
CA ILE A 40 -9.45 -6.38 23.94
C ILE A 40 -8.36 -6.41 22.86
N VAL A 41 -7.97 -7.61 22.42
CA VAL A 41 -6.89 -7.80 21.43
C VAL A 41 -7.46 -7.95 20.01
N GLY A 42 -8.77 -8.18 19.89
CA GLY A 42 -9.47 -8.30 18.63
C GLY A 42 -8.87 -9.37 17.72
N HIS A 43 -8.60 -8.96 16.50
CA HIS A 43 -8.06 -9.75 15.41
C HIS A 43 -6.52 -9.78 15.36
N VAL A 44 -5.82 -9.03 16.23
CA VAL A 44 -4.36 -8.85 16.17
C VAL A 44 -3.61 -10.18 16.32
N ILE A 45 -4.07 -11.08 17.19
CA ILE A 45 -3.44 -12.40 17.38
C ILE A 45 -3.56 -13.25 16.10
N GLY A 46 -4.73 -13.20 15.45
CA GLY A 46 -4.95 -13.91 14.20
C GLY A 46 -4.15 -13.33 13.04
N MET A 47 -3.97 -12.01 12.99
CA MET A 47 -3.11 -11.32 12.02
C MET A 47 -1.64 -11.74 12.15
N ILE A 48 -1.11 -11.77 13.38
CA ILE A 48 0.28 -12.17 13.63
C ILE A 48 0.51 -13.63 13.22
N ARG A 49 -0.51 -14.49 13.37
CA ARG A 49 -0.39 -15.93 13.11
C ARG A 49 -0.62 -16.33 11.64
N HIS A 50 -1.53 -15.67 10.92
CA HIS A 50 -1.92 -16.05 9.56
C HIS A 50 -1.51 -15.01 8.49
N GLY A 51 -0.89 -13.91 8.90
CA GLY A 51 -0.37 -12.90 7.98
C GLY A 51 -1.47 -12.27 7.12
N SER A 52 -1.16 -12.05 5.84
CA SER A 52 -2.06 -11.37 4.90
C SER A 52 -3.36 -12.13 4.60
N GLY A 53 -3.39 -13.46 4.77
CA GLY A 53 -4.61 -14.26 4.59
C GLY A 53 -5.66 -14.01 5.67
N TYR A 54 -5.28 -13.39 6.80
CA TYR A 54 -6.21 -13.07 7.88
C TYR A 54 -7.06 -11.82 7.59
N TYR A 55 -6.67 -10.98 6.62
CA TYR A 55 -7.41 -9.75 6.27
C TYR A 55 -8.82 -10.02 5.74
N ASP A 56 -9.05 -11.20 5.15
CA ASP A 56 -10.39 -11.68 4.76
C ASP A 56 -11.34 -11.84 5.97
N MET A 57 -10.80 -11.81 7.20
CA MET A 57 -11.51 -12.15 8.43
C MET A 57 -11.66 -11.00 9.46
N ILE A 58 -11.40 -9.73 9.12
CA ILE A 58 -11.31 -8.64 10.12
C ILE A 58 -12.38 -7.55 9.93
N SER A 59 -12.96 -7.11 11.04
CA SER A 59 -14.23 -6.39 11.15
C SER A 59 -14.28 -4.89 10.80
N LYS A 60 -13.28 -4.27 10.15
CA LYS A 60 -13.39 -2.88 9.62
C LYS A 60 -12.59 -2.63 8.33
N ILE A 61 -12.22 -3.69 7.63
CA ILE A 61 -11.66 -3.60 6.27
C ILE A 61 -12.68 -4.27 5.38
N TYR A 62 -13.34 -3.49 4.53
CA TYR A 62 -14.29 -4.04 3.56
C TYR A 62 -13.50 -4.64 2.41
N LEU A 63 -13.54 -5.96 2.27
CA LEU A 63 -12.97 -6.63 1.12
C LEU A 63 -13.93 -6.50 -0.06
N VAL A 64 -13.47 -5.85 -1.11
CA VAL A 64 -14.21 -5.70 -2.37
C VAL A 64 -13.56 -6.61 -3.40
N ASN A 65 -14.19 -7.74 -3.70
CA ASN A 65 -13.66 -8.77 -4.59
C ASN A 65 -14.47 -8.99 -5.89
N THR A 66 -15.56 -8.24 -6.08
CA THR A 66 -16.37 -8.34 -7.30
C THR A 66 -16.03 -7.20 -8.26
N PRO A 67 -15.86 -7.46 -9.57
CA PRO A 67 -15.46 -6.43 -10.54
C PRO A 67 -16.40 -5.20 -10.57
N SER A 68 -17.70 -5.41 -10.41
CA SER A 68 -18.69 -4.32 -10.40
C SER A 68 -18.52 -3.38 -9.21
N LEU A 69 -18.18 -3.91 -8.02
CA LEU A 69 -17.92 -3.09 -6.85
C LEU A 69 -16.53 -2.46 -6.90
N ILE A 70 -15.52 -3.14 -7.45
CA ILE A 70 -14.17 -2.57 -7.64
C ILE A 70 -14.26 -1.31 -8.51
N ALA A 71 -14.93 -1.41 -9.67
CA ALA A 71 -15.13 -0.25 -10.53
C ALA A 71 -15.91 0.87 -9.82
N SER A 72 -16.91 0.50 -9.02
CA SER A 72 -17.68 1.47 -8.24
C SER A 72 -16.81 2.19 -7.20
N VAL A 73 -15.91 1.48 -6.51
CA VAL A 73 -14.96 2.07 -5.55
C VAL A 73 -13.99 3.01 -6.26
N ASP A 74 -13.44 2.57 -7.39
CA ASP A 74 -12.43 3.32 -8.15
C ASP A 74 -13.00 4.63 -8.75
N CYS A 75 -14.26 4.60 -9.18
CA CYS A 75 -14.93 5.79 -9.73
C CYS A 75 -15.44 6.80 -8.67
N HIS A 76 -15.42 6.48 -7.38
CA HIS A 76 -15.92 7.35 -6.30
C HIS A 76 -14.78 7.86 -5.39
N SER A 77 -13.73 8.41 -6.00
CA SER A 77 -12.55 8.94 -5.30
C SER A 77 -12.85 10.05 -4.29
N ASP A 78 -13.97 10.77 -4.46
CA ASP A 78 -14.38 11.85 -3.55
C ASP A 78 -14.92 11.31 -2.22
N THR A 79 -15.38 10.05 -2.20
CA THR A 79 -15.89 9.37 -0.99
C THR A 79 -14.82 8.49 -0.34
N ILE A 80 -13.88 7.96 -1.15
CA ILE A 80 -12.85 7.01 -0.71
C ILE A 80 -11.47 7.58 -1.06
N SER A 81 -10.76 8.09 -0.05
CA SER A 81 -9.42 8.65 -0.23
C SER A 81 -8.32 7.62 0.02
N PHE A 82 -7.43 7.45 -0.98
CA PHE A 82 -6.19 6.68 -0.85
C PHE A 82 -5.00 7.52 -0.37
N ALA A 83 -5.17 8.83 -0.21
CA ALA A 83 -4.09 9.75 0.17
C ALA A 83 -3.38 9.39 1.49
N PRO A 84 -4.08 8.93 2.56
CA PRO A 84 -3.39 8.52 3.79
C PRO A 84 -2.37 7.40 3.57
N TYR A 85 -2.66 6.45 2.66
CA TYR A 85 -1.74 5.35 2.35
C TYR A 85 -0.49 5.86 1.63
N VAL A 86 -0.66 6.75 0.65
CA VAL A 86 0.46 7.37 -0.06
C VAL A 86 1.38 8.11 0.90
N VAL A 87 0.83 8.91 1.82
CA VAL A 87 1.61 9.66 2.82
C VAL A 87 2.35 8.74 3.79
N GLN A 88 1.68 7.69 4.27
CA GLN A 88 2.33 6.71 5.16
C GLN A 88 3.44 5.93 4.47
N PHE A 89 3.22 5.53 3.22
CA PHE A 89 4.22 4.85 2.40
C PHE A 89 5.43 5.76 2.19
N THR A 90 5.22 6.99 1.72
CA THR A 90 6.27 7.98 1.51
C THR A 90 7.06 8.23 2.79
N LYS A 91 6.38 8.41 3.93
CA LYS A 91 7.04 8.62 5.23
C LYS A 91 7.94 7.44 5.65
N ARG A 92 7.52 6.20 5.40
CA ARG A 92 8.20 4.99 5.91
C ARG A 92 9.26 4.43 4.97
N ILE A 93 9.08 4.61 3.67
CA ILE A 93 9.92 3.97 2.65
C ILE A 93 10.92 4.97 2.05
N LEU A 94 10.48 6.21 1.82
CA LEU A 94 11.33 7.23 1.21
C LEU A 94 11.99 8.15 2.25
N GLU A 95 11.59 8.04 3.52
CA GLU A 95 12.07 8.84 4.66
C GLU A 95 12.38 10.33 4.31
N PRO A 96 11.43 11.06 3.71
CA PRO A 96 11.68 12.43 3.28
C PRO A 96 11.82 13.38 4.48
N SER A 97 12.42 14.54 4.24
CA SER A 97 12.46 15.62 5.23
C SER A 97 11.03 16.07 5.60
N ARG A 98 10.85 16.61 6.81
CA ARG A 98 9.55 17.13 7.25
C ARG A 98 9.02 18.20 6.29
N HIS A 99 9.89 19.10 5.83
CA HIS A 99 9.55 20.13 4.85
C HIS A 99 8.99 19.56 3.54
N ALA A 100 9.45 18.39 3.09
CA ALA A 100 8.92 17.73 1.90
C ALA A 100 7.64 16.90 2.18
N LEU A 101 7.48 16.40 3.41
CA LEU A 101 6.33 15.59 3.82
C LEU A 101 5.09 16.43 4.14
N ASP A 102 5.27 17.59 4.79
CA ASP A 102 4.16 18.41 5.29
C ASP A 102 3.19 18.83 4.16
N PRO A 103 3.67 19.30 2.97
CA PRO A 103 2.78 19.62 1.86
C PRO A 103 2.02 18.40 1.29
N LEU A 104 2.58 17.20 1.42
CA LEU A 104 1.95 15.95 0.97
C LEU A 104 0.91 15.43 1.97
N ALA A 105 1.12 15.68 3.27
CA ALA A 105 0.32 15.21 4.38
C ALA A 105 -0.89 16.11 4.72
N ASN A 106 -0.91 17.33 4.19
CA ASN A 106 -2.04 18.24 4.37
C ASN A 106 -3.29 17.75 3.63
N ASP A 107 -4.46 18.03 4.22
CA ASP A 107 -5.81 17.73 3.67
C ASP A 107 -5.93 16.36 2.97
N LEU A 108 -5.76 15.30 3.76
CA LEU A 108 -5.87 13.91 3.30
C LEU A 108 -7.27 13.54 2.76
N LEU A 109 -8.29 14.31 3.13
CA LEU A 109 -9.68 14.09 2.73
C LEU A 109 -10.12 15.03 1.59
N GLU A 110 -9.22 15.89 1.09
CA GLU A 110 -9.49 16.86 0.01
C GLU A 110 -10.72 17.75 0.29
N SER A 111 -10.94 18.02 1.58
CA SER A 111 -12.16 18.61 2.13
C SER A 111 -12.14 20.14 2.10
N ASN A 112 -10.97 20.77 1.98
CA ASN A 112 -10.78 22.22 2.08
C ASN A 112 -10.25 22.85 0.78
N GLY A 113 -10.48 22.21 -0.37
CA GLY A 113 -10.04 22.67 -1.69
C GLY A 113 -8.85 21.85 -2.25
N PRO A 114 -8.36 22.17 -3.45
CA PRO A 114 -7.27 21.42 -4.07
C PRO A 114 -6.01 21.54 -3.22
N MET A 115 -5.60 20.44 -2.59
CA MET A 115 -4.26 20.35 -2.03
C MET A 115 -3.29 20.13 -3.19
N GLU A 116 -2.67 21.24 -3.62
CA GLU A 116 -2.03 21.39 -4.93
C GLU A 116 -0.95 20.33 -5.16
N LEU A 117 -0.01 20.14 -4.24
CA LEU A 117 1.19 19.36 -4.57
C LEU A 117 0.92 17.89 -4.91
N ARG A 118 0.07 17.18 -4.16
CA ARG A 118 -0.22 15.74 -4.45
C ARG A 118 -0.94 15.60 -5.78
N ARG A 119 -1.96 16.43 -5.99
CA ARG A 119 -2.78 16.41 -7.21
C ARG A 119 -1.98 16.86 -8.43
N GLU A 120 -1.16 17.89 -8.29
CA GLU A 120 -0.25 18.37 -9.33
C GLU A 120 0.82 17.34 -9.66
N THR A 121 1.42 16.70 -8.65
CA THR A 121 2.38 15.61 -8.87
C THR A 121 1.74 14.49 -9.66
N LEU A 122 0.55 14.06 -9.27
CA LEU A 122 -0.20 13.02 -9.99
C LEU A 122 -0.53 13.46 -11.42
N LYS A 123 -0.97 14.70 -11.61
CA LYS A 123 -1.25 15.28 -12.92
C LYS A 123 0.00 15.31 -13.80
N VAL A 124 1.14 15.76 -13.28
CA VAL A 124 2.40 15.79 -14.02
C VAL A 124 2.85 14.39 -14.40
N ILE A 125 2.71 13.40 -13.51
CA ILE A 125 2.98 12.00 -13.82
C ILE A 125 2.08 11.54 -14.98
N HIS A 126 0.77 11.78 -14.92
CA HIS A 126 -0.15 11.41 -15.99
C HIS A 126 0.15 12.12 -17.30
N ASP A 127 0.41 13.42 -17.29
CA ASP A 127 0.70 14.22 -18.48
C ASP A 127 2.01 13.78 -19.13
N THR A 128 3.01 13.38 -18.34
CA THR A 128 4.31 12.89 -18.82
C THR A 128 4.21 11.49 -19.42
N LEU A 129 3.41 10.62 -18.80
CA LEU A 129 3.20 9.24 -19.22
C LEU A 129 2.07 9.06 -20.25
N ALA A 130 1.33 10.12 -20.58
CA ALA A 130 0.32 10.10 -21.62
C ALA A 130 0.97 9.85 -23.00
N PRO A 131 0.22 9.27 -23.96
CA PRO A 131 0.69 9.10 -25.32
C PRO A 131 1.21 10.43 -25.91
N GLY A 132 2.49 10.49 -26.23
CA GLY A 132 3.10 11.73 -26.69
C GLY A 132 4.62 11.70 -26.73
N LYS A 133 5.21 12.89 -26.88
CA LYS A 133 6.67 13.07 -27.02
C LYS A 133 7.45 12.65 -25.77
N HIS A 134 6.88 12.87 -24.58
CA HIS A 134 7.54 12.57 -23.30
C HIS A 134 7.64 11.07 -23.07
N LEU A 135 6.51 10.35 -23.16
CA LEU A 135 6.50 8.88 -23.11
C LEU A 135 7.40 8.25 -24.19
N ARG A 136 7.43 8.82 -25.41
CA ARG A 136 8.31 8.33 -26.48
C ARG A 136 9.79 8.52 -26.15
N ALA A 137 10.18 9.69 -25.64
CA ALA A 137 11.54 9.95 -25.23
C ALA A 137 11.95 9.00 -24.09
N MET A 138 11.06 8.79 -23.13
CA MET A 138 11.29 7.86 -22.02
C MET A 138 11.50 6.42 -22.49
N THR A 139 10.62 5.97 -23.38
CA THR A 139 10.72 4.63 -24.01
C THR A 139 12.04 4.46 -24.77
N GLN A 140 12.50 5.50 -25.47
CA GLN A 140 13.78 5.49 -26.19
C GLN A 140 14.98 5.42 -25.24
N ALA A 141 14.96 6.19 -24.15
CA ALA A 141 16.00 6.17 -23.12
C ALA A 141 16.09 4.80 -22.45
N MET A 142 14.94 4.26 -22.02
CA MET A 142 14.84 2.91 -21.44
C MET A 142 15.37 1.84 -22.42
N LEU A 143 15.01 1.90 -23.71
CA LEU A 143 15.51 0.95 -24.70
C LEU A 143 17.03 1.05 -24.89
N ALA A 144 17.57 2.28 -24.93
CA ALA A 144 19.01 2.49 -25.04
C ALA A 144 19.77 1.91 -23.82
N ALA A 145 19.24 2.10 -22.61
CA ALA A 145 19.79 1.54 -21.37
C ALA A 145 19.69 0.01 -21.34
N VAL A 146 18.57 -0.58 -21.79
CA VAL A 146 18.46 -2.05 -21.91
C VAL A 146 19.52 -2.59 -22.87
N VAL A 147 19.67 -1.97 -24.05
CA VAL A 147 20.64 -2.40 -25.06
C VAL A 147 22.07 -2.31 -24.53
N SER A 148 22.43 -1.24 -23.81
CA SER A 148 23.77 -1.10 -23.22
C SER A 148 24.06 -2.18 -22.18
N HIS A 149 23.08 -2.52 -21.34
CA HIS A 149 23.22 -3.59 -20.34
C HIS A 149 23.24 -5.00 -20.94
N THR A 150 22.60 -5.23 -22.09
CA THR A 150 22.65 -6.53 -22.78
C THR A 150 23.94 -6.75 -23.56
N LYS A 151 24.58 -5.68 -24.08
CA LYS A 151 25.83 -5.77 -24.86
C LYS A 151 27.03 -6.23 -24.03
N PHE A 152 26.96 -6.14 -22.70
CA PHE A 152 28.01 -6.64 -21.80
C PHE A 152 28.03 -8.17 -21.64
N GLN A 153 27.04 -8.91 -22.15
CA GLN A 153 26.96 -10.37 -22.02
C GLN A 153 27.49 -11.15 -23.23
N ASP A 154 28.23 -10.52 -24.15
CA ASP A 154 28.89 -11.21 -25.27
C ASP A 154 30.09 -12.10 -24.87
N ALA A 155 30.37 -12.25 -23.56
CA ALA A 155 31.19 -13.35 -23.06
C ALA A 155 30.28 -14.54 -22.71
N ILE A 156 29.84 -15.25 -23.74
CA ILE A 156 29.05 -16.49 -23.62
C ILE A 156 29.93 -17.58 -22.99
N GLU A 157 30.03 -17.57 -21.66
CA GLU A 157 30.08 -18.83 -20.91
C GLU A 157 28.66 -19.35 -20.79
N ARG A 158 28.46 -20.63 -21.11
CA ARG A 158 27.16 -21.31 -21.15
C ARG A 158 26.61 -21.54 -19.74
N ASP A 159 26.40 -20.47 -18.98
CA ASP A 159 25.93 -20.56 -17.62
C ASP A 159 24.41 -20.34 -17.56
N THR A 160 23.72 -21.18 -16.81
CA THR A 160 22.28 -21.05 -16.60
C THR A 160 22.01 -19.81 -15.77
N MET A 161 21.26 -18.83 -16.31
CA MET A 161 20.91 -17.62 -15.56
C MET A 161 19.51 -17.72 -14.94
N GLN A 162 19.37 -17.13 -13.76
CA GLN A 162 18.06 -16.89 -13.14
C GLN A 162 17.37 -15.74 -13.89
N LEU A 163 16.35 -16.05 -14.71
CA LEU A 163 15.66 -15.06 -15.54
C LEU A 163 15.10 -13.88 -14.71
N PHE A 164 14.50 -14.16 -13.56
CA PHE A 164 13.95 -13.12 -12.69
C PHE A 164 15.04 -12.15 -12.21
N ASP A 165 16.18 -12.67 -11.73
CA ASP A 165 17.28 -11.82 -11.24
C ASP A 165 17.89 -11.00 -12.36
N TRP A 166 18.04 -11.59 -13.54
CA TRP A 166 18.55 -10.89 -14.71
C TRP A 166 17.61 -9.77 -15.15
N THR A 167 16.31 -10.06 -15.32
CA THR A 167 15.32 -9.03 -15.69
C THR A 167 15.21 -7.95 -14.63
N ARG A 168 15.21 -8.32 -13.33
CA ARG A 168 15.20 -7.37 -12.22
C ARG A 168 16.39 -6.41 -12.28
N LYS A 169 17.60 -6.93 -12.52
CA LYS A 169 18.82 -6.10 -12.64
C LYS A 169 18.73 -5.11 -13.80
N ILE A 170 18.24 -5.56 -14.96
CA ILE A 170 18.08 -4.69 -16.13
C ILE A 170 17.07 -3.58 -15.84
N VAL A 171 15.88 -3.91 -15.31
CA VAL A 171 14.83 -2.92 -15.04
C VAL A 171 15.28 -1.92 -13.98
N ILE A 172 15.88 -2.38 -12.87
CA ILE A 172 16.32 -1.50 -11.78
C ILE A 172 17.44 -0.55 -12.23
N ARG A 173 18.33 -0.97 -13.14
CA ARG A 173 19.40 -0.10 -13.65
C ARG A 173 18.92 0.87 -14.72
N ALA A 174 18.06 0.40 -15.63
CA ALA A 174 17.58 1.21 -16.75
C ALA A 174 16.51 2.24 -16.35
N SER A 175 15.64 1.93 -15.38
CA SER A 175 14.53 2.83 -15.02
C SER A 175 14.98 4.17 -14.40
N PRO A 176 15.98 4.25 -13.51
CA PRO A 176 16.42 5.52 -12.97
C PRO A 176 17.16 6.41 -13.98
N ASP A 177 17.84 5.83 -14.97
CA ASP A 177 18.46 6.60 -16.07
C ASP A 177 17.42 7.37 -16.90
N ASP A 178 16.22 6.82 -17.03
CA ASP A 178 15.10 7.46 -17.70
C ASP A 178 14.52 8.63 -16.90
N ILE A 179 14.39 8.46 -15.57
CA ILE A 179 13.77 9.46 -14.69
C ILE A 179 14.74 10.60 -14.34
N TYR A 180 15.98 10.28 -13.98
CA TYR A 180 16.98 11.25 -13.54
C TYR A 180 17.88 11.74 -14.69
N GLY A 181 17.91 11.00 -15.80
CA GLY A 181 18.85 11.20 -16.89
C GLY A 181 20.16 10.42 -16.66
N ALA A 182 20.76 9.94 -17.75
CA ALA A 182 21.96 9.11 -17.73
C ALA A 182 23.21 9.75 -17.11
N GLU A 183 23.24 11.07 -16.89
CA GLU A 183 24.38 11.75 -16.24
C GLU A 183 24.11 12.13 -14.79
N LYS A 184 22.85 12.13 -14.35
CA LYS A 184 22.42 12.63 -13.03
C LYS A 184 21.71 11.57 -12.20
N ASN A 185 21.70 10.33 -12.67
CA ASN A 185 21.14 9.22 -11.93
C ASN A 185 22.01 8.93 -10.70
N PRO A 186 21.48 9.12 -9.47
CA PRO A 186 22.24 8.92 -8.24
C PRO A 186 22.52 7.44 -7.94
N TYR A 187 21.97 6.51 -8.73
CA TYR A 187 22.09 5.06 -8.53
C TYR A 187 23.05 4.39 -9.52
N GLN A 188 23.92 5.14 -10.20
CA GLN A 188 24.88 4.58 -11.15
C GLN A 188 26.15 4.01 -10.51
N ASP A 189 26.48 4.42 -9.28
CA ASP A 189 27.75 4.09 -8.61
C ASP A 189 27.69 2.82 -7.73
N ASP A 190 26.59 2.03 -7.81
CA ASP A 190 26.39 0.77 -7.05
C ASP A 190 26.40 -0.53 -7.90
#